data_AF-A0A942JS34-F1
#
_entry.id   AF-A0A942JS34-F1
#
_cell.length_a   1.000
_cell.length_b   1.000
_cell.length_c   1.000
_cell.angle_alpha   90.00
_cell.angle_beta   90.00
_cell.angle_gamma   90.00
#
_symmetry.space_group_name_H-M   'P 1'
#
loop_
_entity.id
_entity.type
_entity.pdbx_description
1 polymer ?
#
loop_
_entity_poly.entity_id
_entity_poly.type
_entity_poly.pdbx_seq_one_letter_code
_entity_poly.pdbx_strand_id
1 'polypeptide(L)'
;MRLLVAATIPTGIGETVCGQVERDNGVLRVGNVEIPSCQGSAAMLSAALAVTEYLGTEAPWTVLGGDRGRGEGTRAVYERLMDDVDRIRPTVLSFHYLQPVMALMRAAVEALQPRVNAGELRLVADAGGMYAAKAAGL
;
A
#
# COMPACT_ATOMS: atom_id res chain seq x y z
N MET A 1 -11.67 -10.37 -4.92
CA MET A 1 -11.06 -9.57 -3.83
C MET A 1 -10.39 -8.37 -4.47
N ARG A 2 -10.57 -7.16 -3.93
CA ARG A 2 -9.84 -5.96 -4.39
C ARG A 2 -8.84 -5.56 -3.32
N LEU A 3 -7.56 -5.73 -3.61
CA LEU A 3 -6.45 -5.46 -2.71
C LEU A 3 -5.80 -4.12 -3.10
N LEU A 4 -5.74 -3.21 -2.13
CA LEU A 4 -4.93 -1.99 -2.20
C LEU A 4 -3.74 -2.13 -1.26
N VAL A 5 -2.54 -1.83 -1.73
CA VAL A 5 -1.32 -1.84 -0.94
C VAL A 5 -0.73 -0.42 -0.87
N ALA A 6 -0.75 0.17 0.32
CA ALA A 6 -0.07 1.42 0.63
C ALA A 6 1.31 1.10 1.18
N ALA A 7 2.38 1.49 0.47
CA ALA A 7 3.71 1.04 0.84
C ALA A 7 4.84 1.97 0.38
N THR A 8 6.05 1.74 0.91
CA THR A 8 7.26 2.39 0.41
C THR A 8 8.26 1.39 -0.15
N ILE A 9 9.16 1.86 -1.02
CA ILE A 9 10.33 1.12 -1.49
C ILE A 9 11.61 1.95 -1.29
N PRO A 10 12.78 1.31 -1.09
CA PRO A 10 14.03 1.99 -0.74
C PRO A 10 14.71 2.65 -1.94
N THR A 11 13.95 3.41 -2.74
CA THR A 11 14.41 4.06 -3.96
C THR A 11 14.11 5.55 -3.91
N GLY A 12 14.65 6.28 -4.89
CA GLY A 12 14.39 7.72 -5.04
C GLY A 12 13.34 8.01 -6.07
N ILE A 13 12.25 7.23 -6.10
CA ILE A 13 11.10 7.63 -6.91
C ILE A 13 10.66 8.99 -6.37
N GLY A 14 10.73 10.02 -7.23
CA GLY A 14 10.47 11.40 -6.82
C GLY A 14 9.00 11.66 -6.48
N GLU A 15 8.08 11.04 -7.22
CA GLU A 15 6.63 11.15 -7.02
C GLU A 15 6.01 9.80 -6.65
N THR A 16 4.92 9.81 -5.89
CA THR A 16 4.17 8.58 -5.57
C THR A 16 3.69 7.90 -6.84
N VAL A 17 3.93 6.60 -6.97
CA VAL A 17 3.49 5.80 -8.11
C VAL A 17 2.24 5.02 -7.72
N CYS A 18 1.19 5.15 -8.51
CA CYS A 18 -0.11 4.53 -8.24
C CYS A 18 -0.57 3.73 -9.46
N GLY A 19 -1.05 2.51 -9.26
CA GLY A 19 -1.48 1.66 -10.39
C GLY A 19 -1.75 0.22 -10.01
N GLN A 20 -2.27 -0.54 -10.98
CA GLN A 20 -2.23 -1.99 -10.91
C GLN A 20 -0.80 -2.48 -11.02
N VAL A 21 -0.49 -3.53 -10.27
CA VAL A 21 0.80 -4.20 -10.30
C VAL A 21 0.79 -5.21 -11.43
N GLU A 22 1.82 -5.15 -12.27
CA GLU A 22 2.01 -6.06 -13.41
C GLU A 22 3.37 -6.74 -13.32
N ARG A 23 3.47 -7.91 -13.96
CA ARG A 23 4.75 -8.60 -14.17
C ARG A 23 5.00 -8.73 -15.66
N ASP A 24 6.10 -8.14 -16.11
CA ASP A 24 6.59 -8.29 -17.48
C ASP A 24 8.01 -8.87 -17.46
N ASN A 25 8.21 -10.02 -18.12
CA ASN A 25 9.50 -10.72 -18.18
C ASN A 25 10.20 -10.91 -16.81
N GLY A 26 9.42 -11.13 -15.75
CA GLY A 26 9.92 -11.30 -14.38
C GLY A 26 10.20 -10.00 -13.61
N VAL A 27 10.04 -8.84 -14.25
CA VAL A 27 10.16 -7.51 -13.64
C VAL A 27 8.79 -7.04 -13.17
N LEU A 28 8.73 -6.51 -11.95
CA LEU A 28 7.49 -5.96 -11.39
C LEU A 28 7.34 -4.51 -11.86
N ARG A 29 6.13 -4.12 -12.28
CA ARG A 29 5.85 -2.77 -12.79
C ARG A 29 4.57 -2.20 -12.19
N VAL A 30 4.53 -0.88 -12.09
CA VAL A 30 3.31 -0.11 -11.85
C VAL A 30 3.29 1.05 -12.84
N GLY A 31 2.41 0.96 -13.84
CA GLY A 31 2.45 1.82 -15.01
C GLY A 31 3.81 1.76 -15.71
N ASN A 32 4.46 2.92 -15.88
CA ASN A 32 5.77 3.01 -16.53
C ASN A 32 6.95 2.81 -15.59
N VAL A 33 6.72 2.56 -14.29
CA VAL A 33 7.79 2.47 -13.29
C VAL A 33 8.12 1.02 -12.98
N GLU A 34 9.39 0.67 -13.11
CA GLU A 34 9.93 -0.61 -12.66
C GLU A 34 10.21 -0.60 -11.17
N ILE A 35 9.88 -1.71 -10.52
CA ILE A 35 10.03 -1.88 -9.08
C ILE A 35 10.99 -3.04 -8.82
N PRO A 36 11.98 -2.89 -7.92
CA PRO A 36 12.92 -3.97 -7.59
C PRO A 36 12.17 -5.18 -7.00
N SER A 37 12.08 -6.31 -7.71
CA SER A 37 11.12 -7.38 -7.39
C SER A 37 11.41 -8.22 -6.14
N CYS A 38 12.57 -8.04 -5.47
CA CYS A 38 13.08 -9.00 -4.49
C CYS A 38 13.22 -8.48 -3.05
N GLN A 39 12.81 -7.25 -2.73
CA GLN A 39 13.00 -6.69 -1.38
C GLN A 39 11.77 -5.92 -0.85
N GLY A 40 11.52 -6.07 0.46
CA GLY A 40 10.51 -5.33 1.20
C GLY A 40 9.12 -5.37 0.54
N SER A 41 8.53 -4.19 0.36
CA SER A 41 7.21 -4.04 -0.25
C SER A 41 7.07 -4.59 -1.65
N ALA A 42 8.15 -4.56 -2.44
CA ALA A 42 8.11 -5.09 -3.78
C ALA A 42 8.07 -6.63 -3.80
N ALA A 43 8.74 -7.29 -2.85
CA ALA A 43 8.62 -8.74 -2.67
C ALA A 43 7.20 -9.11 -2.21
N MET A 44 6.61 -8.32 -1.31
CA MET A 44 5.22 -8.51 -0.89
C MET A 44 4.23 -8.34 -2.05
N LEU A 45 4.39 -7.30 -2.88
CA LEU A 45 3.60 -7.08 -4.09
C LEU A 45 3.78 -8.20 -5.12
N SER A 46 5.01 -8.68 -5.31
CA SER A 46 5.33 -9.83 -6.17
C SER A 46 4.57 -11.08 -5.75
N ALA A 47 4.52 -11.36 -4.45
CA ALA A 47 3.78 -12.47 -3.88
C ALA A 47 2.27 -12.27 -4.00
N ALA A 48 1.77 -11.07 -3.70
CA ALA A 48 0.36 -10.72 -3.83
C ALA A 48 -0.13 -10.89 -5.28
N LEU A 49 0.65 -10.42 -6.25
CA LEU A 49 0.36 -10.59 -7.67
C LEU A 49 0.27 -12.07 -8.05
N ALA A 50 1.28 -12.87 -7.68
CA ALA A 50 1.28 -14.31 -7.98
C ALA A 50 0.07 -15.04 -7.38
N VAL A 51 -0.35 -14.66 -6.17
CA VAL A 51 -1.56 -15.20 -5.53
C VAL A 51 -2.82 -14.77 -6.29
N THR A 52 -2.95 -13.51 -6.68
CA THR A 52 -4.12 -13.04 -7.44
C THR A 52 -4.21 -13.69 -8.82
N GLU A 53 -3.08 -13.91 -9.49
CA GLU A 53 -2.99 -14.63 -10.77
C GLU A 53 -3.47 -16.08 -10.60
N TYR A 54 -2.94 -16.78 -9.60
CA TYR A 54 -3.33 -18.16 -9.30
C TYR A 54 -4.82 -18.30 -8.96
N LEU A 55 -5.38 -17.35 -8.21
CA LEU A 55 -6.80 -17.33 -7.82
C LEU A 55 -7.73 -16.80 -8.91
N GLY A 56 -7.20 -16.27 -10.02
CA GLY A 56 -8.00 -15.64 -11.08
C GLY A 56 -8.75 -14.38 -10.63
N THR A 57 -8.19 -13.62 -9.67
CA THR A 57 -8.76 -12.35 -9.19
C THR A 57 -8.01 -11.15 -9.75
N GLU A 58 -8.59 -9.95 -9.63
CA GLU A 58 -7.93 -8.71 -10.03
C GLU A 58 -6.54 -8.56 -9.39
N ALA A 59 -5.58 -8.07 -10.19
CA ALA A 59 -4.24 -7.75 -9.72
C ALA A 59 -4.28 -6.68 -8.60
N PRO A 60 -3.31 -6.68 -7.67
CA PRO A 60 -3.26 -5.69 -6.61
C PRO A 60 -3.12 -4.28 -7.19
N TRP A 61 -3.84 -3.32 -6.60
CA TRP A 61 -3.54 -1.91 -6.78
C TRP A 61 -2.54 -1.47 -5.71
N THR A 62 -1.66 -0.53 -6.02
CA THR A 62 -0.72 0.00 -5.03
C THR A 62 -0.58 1.52 -5.10
N VAL A 63 -0.28 2.13 -3.95
CA VAL A 63 0.19 3.50 -3.78
C VAL A 63 1.60 3.37 -3.20
N LEU A 64 2.62 3.69 -3.99
CA LEU A 64 4.03 3.48 -3.67
C LEU A 64 4.80 4.79 -3.55
N GLY A 65 5.43 5.01 -2.40
CA GLY A 65 6.37 6.10 -2.18
C GLY A 65 7.82 5.62 -2.25
N GLY A 66 8.70 6.40 -2.88
CA GLY A 66 10.14 6.22 -2.72
C GLY A 66 10.57 6.76 -1.35
N ASP A 67 11.17 5.92 -0.50
CA ASP A 67 11.60 6.35 0.84
C ASP A 67 12.93 5.70 1.22
N ARG A 68 13.98 6.53 1.35
CA ARG A 68 15.31 6.11 1.82
C ARG A 68 15.47 6.25 3.33
N GLY A 69 14.37 6.36 4.08
CA GLY A 69 14.35 6.48 5.53
C GLY A 69 14.12 7.90 6.06
N ARG A 70 13.73 8.85 5.20
CA ARG A 70 13.40 10.24 5.61
C ARG A 70 11.90 10.44 5.86
N GLY A 71 11.07 9.48 5.48
CA GLY A 71 9.62 9.56 5.65
C GLY A 71 8.93 10.37 4.55
N GLU A 72 9.64 10.79 3.51
CA GLU A 72 9.09 11.57 2.40
C GLU A 72 8.08 10.72 1.61
N GLY A 73 8.51 9.53 1.18
CA GLY A 73 7.61 8.57 0.52
C GLY A 73 6.45 8.13 1.41
N THR A 74 6.68 7.96 2.71
CA THR A 74 5.58 7.65 3.65
C THR A 74 4.50 8.74 3.66
N ARG A 75 4.89 10.02 3.76
CA ARG A 75 3.95 11.15 3.74
C ARG A 75 3.20 11.22 2.41
N ALA A 76 3.93 11.09 1.30
CA ALA A 76 3.35 11.16 -0.05
C ALA A 76 2.37 10.01 -0.33
N VAL A 77 2.58 8.82 0.26
CA VAL A 77 1.62 7.71 0.20
C VAL A 77 0.33 8.07 0.93
N TYR A 78 0.43 8.57 2.17
CA TYR A 78 -0.77 8.95 2.95
C TYR A 78 -1.57 10.08 2.29
N GLU A 79 -0.89 11.07 1.72
CA GLU A 79 -1.52 12.18 0.99
C GLU A 79 -2.35 11.70 -0.20
N ARG A 80 -1.87 10.67 -0.91
CA ARG A 80 -2.55 10.14 -2.11
C ARG A 80 -3.54 9.01 -1.83
N LEU A 81 -3.46 8.38 -0.66
CA LEU A 81 -4.13 7.12 -0.36
C LEU A 81 -5.65 7.19 -0.56
N MET A 82 -6.30 8.27 -0.11
CA MET A 82 -7.77 8.37 -0.15
C MET A 82 -8.32 8.45 -1.57
N ASP A 83 -7.61 9.11 -2.50
CA ASP A 83 -8.02 9.18 -3.91
C ASP A 83 -8.18 7.76 -4.51
N ASP A 84 -7.25 6.87 -4.20
CA ASP A 84 -7.28 5.48 -4.68
C ASP A 84 -8.24 4.60 -3.90
N VAL A 85 -8.43 4.86 -2.60
CA VAL A 85 -9.48 4.18 -1.81
C VAL A 85 -10.86 4.47 -2.39
N ASP A 86 -11.15 5.71 -2.77
CA ASP A 86 -12.45 6.12 -3.31
C ASP A 86 -12.66 5.63 -4.74
N ARG A 87 -11.60 5.66 -5.55
CA ARG A 87 -11.63 5.20 -6.94
C ARG A 87 -11.74 3.68 -7.05
N ILE A 88 -10.89 2.94 -6.33
CA ILE A 88 -10.78 1.48 -6.47
C ILE A 88 -11.80 0.76 -5.57
N ARG A 89 -12.24 1.43 -4.49
CA ARG A 89 -13.13 0.87 -3.47
C ARG A 89 -12.64 -0.50 -2.99
N PRO A 90 -11.40 -0.62 -2.49
CA PRO A 90 -10.83 -1.91 -2.11
C PRO A 90 -11.66 -2.59 -1.02
N THR A 91 -11.58 -3.92 -0.98
CA THR A 91 -12.13 -4.75 0.09
C THR A 91 -11.09 -5.08 1.16
N VAL A 92 -9.81 -4.94 0.81
CA VAL A 92 -8.65 -5.08 1.71
C VAL A 92 -7.67 -3.95 1.43
N LEU A 93 -7.24 -3.23 2.46
CA LEU A 93 -6.15 -2.26 2.40
C LEU A 93 -5.01 -2.73 3.31
N SER A 94 -3.83 -2.89 2.72
CA SER A 94 -2.60 -3.24 3.44
C SER A 94 -1.67 -2.04 3.57
N PHE A 95 -1.18 -1.79 4.79
CA PHE A 95 -0.11 -0.85 5.08
C PHE A 95 1.20 -1.62 5.26
N HIS A 96 2.20 -1.34 4.45
CA HIS A 96 3.45 -2.11 4.48
C HIS A 96 4.69 -1.25 4.29
N TYR A 97 5.65 -1.39 5.20
CA TYR A 97 6.92 -0.68 5.20
C TYR A 97 6.79 0.86 5.17
N LEU A 98 5.72 1.39 5.78
CA LEU A 98 5.54 2.83 6.01
C LEU A 98 6.21 3.22 7.32
N GLN A 99 6.84 4.40 7.39
CA GLN A 99 7.34 4.90 8.67
C GLN A 99 6.19 5.02 9.67
N PRO A 100 6.39 4.67 10.95
CA PRO A 100 5.34 4.69 11.97
C PRO A 100 5.04 6.13 12.40
N VAL A 101 4.30 6.87 11.58
CA VAL A 101 3.87 8.24 11.84
C VAL A 101 2.44 8.21 12.40
N MET A 102 2.31 8.28 13.72
CA MET A 102 1.03 8.09 14.43
C MET A 102 -0.07 9.05 13.96
N ALA A 103 0.26 10.31 13.68
CA ALA A 103 -0.72 11.29 13.21
C ALA A 103 -1.31 10.91 11.84
N LEU A 104 -0.49 10.43 10.91
CA LEU A 104 -0.93 9.98 9.59
C LEU A 104 -1.74 8.69 9.67
N MET A 105 -1.28 7.73 10.49
CA MET A 105 -2.00 6.48 10.72
C MET A 105 -3.40 6.75 11.32
N ARG A 106 -3.49 7.59 12.35
CA ARG A 106 -4.76 8.00 12.95
C ARG A 106 -5.70 8.60 11.91
N ALA A 107 -5.23 9.63 11.20
CA ALA A 107 -6.04 10.34 10.21
C ALA A 107 -6.56 9.40 9.11
N ALA A 108 -5.71 8.51 8.60
CA ALA A 108 -6.11 7.54 7.58
C ALA A 108 -7.15 6.54 8.10
N VAL A 109 -6.95 5.95 9.29
CA VAL A 109 -7.90 4.98 9.85
C VAL A 109 -9.23 5.64 10.18
N GLU A 110 -9.23 6.85 10.74
CA GLU A 110 -10.45 7.62 11.00
C GLU A 110 -11.25 7.88 9.72
N ALA A 111 -10.57 8.27 8.62
CA ALA A 111 -11.20 8.45 7.32
C ALA A 111 -11.79 7.15 6.74
N LEU A 112 -11.16 6.00 7.02
CA LEU A 112 -11.59 4.69 6.55
C LEU A 112 -12.65 4.03 7.46
N GLN A 113 -12.81 4.51 8.69
CA GLN A 113 -13.65 3.91 9.72
C GLN A 113 -15.09 3.64 9.28
N PRO A 114 -15.79 4.51 8.52
CA PRO A 114 -17.14 4.22 8.06
C PRO A 114 -17.24 2.94 7.23
N ARG A 115 -16.26 2.69 6.35
CA ARG A 115 -16.23 1.51 5.47
C ARG A 115 -15.82 0.25 6.22
N VAL A 116 -14.94 0.39 7.21
CA VAL A 116 -14.58 -0.70 8.13
C VAL A 116 -15.80 -1.12 8.96
N ASN A 117 -16.51 -0.17 9.55
CA ASN A 117 -17.72 -0.42 10.35
C ASN A 117 -18.85 -1.04 9.52
N ALA A 118 -18.96 -0.68 8.25
CA ALA A 118 -19.91 -1.29 7.31
C ALA A 118 -19.50 -2.70 6.83
N GLY A 119 -18.31 -3.20 7.21
CA GLY A 119 -17.79 -4.51 6.79
C GLY A 119 -17.28 -4.57 5.35
N GLU A 120 -17.20 -3.42 4.67
CA GLU A 120 -16.78 -3.29 3.27
C GLU A 120 -15.27 -3.34 3.09
N LEU A 121 -14.52 -2.95 4.12
CA LEU A 121 -13.06 -2.83 4.08
C LEU A 121 -12.42 -3.53 5.28
N ARG A 122 -11.40 -4.34 4.99
CA ARG A 122 -10.50 -4.93 6.01
C ARG A 122 -9.16 -4.24 5.96
N LEU A 123 -8.64 -3.85 7.12
CA LEU A 123 -7.30 -3.27 7.25
C LEU A 123 -6.30 -4.34 7.66
N VAL A 124 -5.14 -4.35 7.02
CA VAL A 124 -4.00 -5.22 7.34
C VAL A 124 -2.76 -4.35 7.45
N ALA A 125 -1.88 -4.63 8.39
CA ALA A 125 -0.62 -3.91 8.53
C ALA A 125 0.51 -4.87 8.91
N ASP A 126 1.73 -4.51 8.53
CA ASP A 126 2.92 -5.13 9.11
C ASP A 126 3.16 -4.67 10.56
N ALA A 127 4.23 -5.17 11.18
CA ALA A 127 4.56 -4.81 12.57
C ALA A 127 4.69 -3.29 12.77
N GLY A 128 5.31 -2.57 11.83
CA GLY A 128 5.48 -1.11 11.91
C GLY A 128 4.15 -0.38 11.92
N GLY A 129 3.26 -0.73 10.98
CA GLY A 129 1.92 -0.16 10.91
C GLY A 129 1.06 -0.53 12.13
N MET A 130 1.14 -1.77 12.61
CA MET A 130 0.43 -2.20 13.83
C MET A 130 0.91 -1.43 15.07
N TYR A 131 2.21 -1.18 15.22
CA TYR A 131 2.73 -0.35 16.32
C TYR A 131 2.30 1.11 16.21
N ALA A 132 2.29 1.67 14.99
CA ALA A 132 1.78 3.03 14.77
C ALA A 132 0.30 3.14 15.16
N ALA A 133 -0.52 2.16 14.78
CA ALA A 133 -1.94 2.11 15.15
C ALA A 133 -2.13 2.01 16.66
N LYS A 134 -1.41 1.09 17.31
CA LYS A 134 -1.46 0.93 18.77
C LYS A 134 -1.04 2.20 19.51
N ALA A 135 0.04 2.85 19.07
CA ALA A 135 0.53 4.11 19.64
C ALA A 135 -0.41 5.28 19.35
N ALA A 136 -1.20 5.21 18.27
CA ALA A 136 -2.30 6.13 17.99
C ALA A 136 -3.58 5.80 18.79
N GLY A 137 -3.62 4.74 19.62
CA GLY A 137 -4.80 4.40 20.39
C GLY A 137 -5.99 3.93 19.53
N LEU A 138 -5.70 3.32 18.39
CA LEU A 138 -6.64 2.61 17.53
C LEU A 138 -6.77 1.14 17.94
#